data_AF-A0A847IDK0-F1
#
_entry.id   AF-A0A847IDK0-F1
#
_cell.length_a   1.000
_cell.length_b   1.000
_cell.length_c   1.000
_cell.angle_alpha   90.00
_cell.angle_beta   90.00
_cell.angle_gamma   90.00
#
_symmetry.space_group_name_H-M   'P 1'
#
loop_
_entity.id
_entity.type
_entity.pdbx_description
1 polymer ?
#
loop_
_entity_poly.entity_id
_entity_poly.type
_entity_poly.pdbx_seq_one_letter_code
_entity_poly.pdbx_strand_id
1 'polypeptide(L)'
;MKKSLKRMAVAAAAAGAIGASSLVAAPQAQAAPPGDLMLIGGVSCTFKAWGPNWNDGPLWQMRRWMGVVNVGGSTMTGVTVSELGGANRWVPANKARGTKTGQLKPGQTSIVFDTKWKGCWPSSISGYTIGQQVENPFNNGGFWQNVRRAEAK
;
A
#
# COMPACT_ATOMS: atom_id res chain seq x y z
N MET A 1 54.67 -12.51 -13.18
CA MET A 1 53.22 -12.19 -13.15
C MET A 1 52.67 -12.52 -11.76
N LYS A 2 52.22 -11.51 -11.02
CA LYS A 2 51.85 -11.58 -9.60
C LYS A 2 50.50 -12.30 -9.41
N LYS A 3 50.47 -13.36 -8.59
CA LYS A 3 49.25 -13.98 -8.08
C LYS A 3 49.06 -13.59 -6.61
N SER A 4 47.84 -13.17 -6.28
CA SER A 4 47.16 -13.35 -4.98
C SER A 4 47.86 -12.80 -3.71
N LEU A 5 47.43 -11.62 -3.25
CA LEU A 5 47.53 -11.18 -1.85
C LEU A 5 46.14 -11.17 -1.22
N LYS A 6 45.63 -12.35 -0.86
CA LYS A 6 44.56 -12.51 0.13
C LYS A 6 45.21 -12.97 1.43
N ARG A 7 44.77 -12.37 2.54
CA ARG A 7 45.08 -12.68 3.95
C ARG A 7 46.38 -12.08 4.48
N MET A 8 46.28 -10.89 5.09
CA MET A 8 46.95 -10.50 6.35
C MET A 8 46.92 -8.98 6.47
N ALA A 9 45.99 -8.48 7.27
CA ALA A 9 46.03 -7.17 7.93
C ALA A 9 44.77 -7.09 8.82
N VAL A 10 44.51 -8.09 9.67
CA VAL A 10 44.94 -8.03 11.09
C VAL A 10 46.03 -6.99 11.33
N ALA A 11 45.60 -5.73 11.37
CA ALA A 11 46.33 -4.62 11.96
C ALA A 11 45.31 -3.79 12.74
N ALA A 12 44.75 -4.41 13.79
CA ALA A 12 44.39 -3.66 14.98
C ALA A 12 45.69 -3.09 15.54
N ALA A 13 46.11 -1.95 14.99
CA ALA A 13 47.25 -1.20 15.47
C ALA A 13 46.73 0.15 15.96
N ALA A 14 46.83 0.31 17.28
CA ALA A 14 46.92 1.57 18.00
C ALA A 14 45.68 2.47 18.02
N ALA A 15 44.97 2.41 19.14
CA ALA A 15 44.49 3.62 19.79
C ALA A 15 45.66 4.63 19.91
N GLY A 16 45.44 5.89 19.53
CA GLY A 16 46.38 6.97 19.82
C GLY A 16 46.81 7.83 18.64
N ALA A 17 45.86 8.55 18.02
CA ALA A 17 46.16 9.80 17.32
C ALA A 17 44.89 10.66 17.29
N ILE A 18 44.70 11.47 18.33
CA ILE A 18 43.85 12.65 18.23
C ILE A 18 44.56 13.58 17.24
N GLY A 19 44.01 13.72 16.05
CA GLY A 19 44.63 14.51 14.97
C GLY A 19 43.66 14.78 13.83
N ALA A 20 42.84 15.82 14.02
CA ALA A 20 42.15 16.62 13.01
C ALA A 20 42.09 16.06 11.57
N SER A 21 40.98 15.44 11.18
CA SER A 21 40.42 15.58 9.82
C SER A 21 39.04 14.93 9.75
N SER A 22 38.02 15.77 9.60
CA SER A 22 36.64 15.45 9.21
C SER A 22 35.92 14.35 10.01
N LEU A 23 34.98 14.77 10.86
CA LEU A 23 33.78 14.03 11.18
C LEU A 23 33.02 13.65 9.90
N VAL A 24 33.46 12.61 9.19
CA VAL A 24 32.58 11.84 8.33
C VAL A 24 32.21 10.62 9.13
N ALA A 25 31.33 10.83 10.12
CA ALA A 25 30.44 9.75 10.51
C ALA A 25 29.82 9.27 9.18
N ALA A 26 30.22 8.10 8.71
CA ALA A 26 29.51 7.43 7.64
C ALA A 26 28.04 7.50 8.05
N PRO A 27 27.15 8.16 7.27
CA PRO A 27 25.76 8.26 7.66
C PRO A 27 25.31 6.84 7.89
N GLN A 28 24.86 6.55 9.11
CA GLN A 28 24.29 5.25 9.45
C GLN A 28 23.29 4.98 8.35
N ALA A 29 23.50 3.93 7.56
CA ALA A 29 22.56 3.54 6.53
C ALA A 29 21.24 3.28 7.27
N GLN A 30 20.35 4.28 7.29
CA GLN A 30 19.05 4.18 7.92
C GLN A 30 18.34 3.09 7.17
N ALA A 31 18.26 1.91 7.79
CA ALA A 31 17.47 0.81 7.27
C ALA A 31 16.07 1.37 7.01
N ALA A 32 15.58 1.23 5.78
CA ALA A 32 14.25 1.67 5.44
C ALA A 32 13.27 1.07 6.47
N PRO A 33 12.33 1.86 7.02
CA PRO A 33 11.36 1.35 7.97
C PRO A 33 10.66 0.10 7.38
N PRO A 34 10.23 -0.85 8.23
CA PRO A 34 9.51 -2.03 7.74
C PRO A 34 8.33 -1.60 6.87
N GLY A 35 7.99 -2.46 5.92
CA GLY A 35 6.80 -2.26 5.10
C GLY A 35 5.56 -2.47 5.96
N ASP A 36 4.50 -1.73 5.65
CA ASP A 36 3.23 -1.85 6.36
C ASP A 36 2.11 -1.54 5.37
N LEU A 37 1.18 -2.48 5.22
CA LEU A 37 0.02 -2.28 4.37
C LEU A 37 -1.16 -1.84 5.22
N MET A 38 -1.92 -0.91 4.68
CA MET A 38 -3.19 -0.51 5.24
C MET A 38 -4.27 -0.74 4.19
N LEU A 39 -5.27 -1.54 4.54
CA LEU A 39 -6.45 -1.71 3.72
C LEU A 39 -7.28 -0.43 3.78
N ILE A 40 -7.72 0.02 2.61
CA ILE A 40 -8.58 1.20 2.48
C ILE A 40 -9.80 0.84 1.65
N GLY A 41 -10.90 1.53 1.89
CA GLY A 41 -12.13 1.24 1.19
C GLY A 41 -13.22 2.24 1.49
N GLY A 42 -14.35 2.02 0.84
CA GLY A 42 -15.53 2.81 1.06
C GLY A 42 -16.69 2.35 0.21
N VAL A 43 -17.89 2.68 0.70
CA VAL A 43 -19.12 2.62 -0.09
C VAL A 43 -19.70 4.02 -0.08
N SER A 44 -19.75 4.67 -1.24
CA SER A 44 -20.31 6.01 -1.40
C SER A 44 -21.47 6.03 -2.37
N CYS A 45 -22.45 6.87 -2.10
CA CYS A 45 -23.55 7.15 -3.00
C CYS A 45 -23.44 8.59 -3.50
N THR A 46 -23.40 8.74 -4.82
CA THR A 46 -23.33 10.05 -5.48
C THR A 46 -24.47 10.17 -6.47
N PHE A 47 -25.15 11.31 -6.47
CA PHE A 47 -26.15 11.59 -7.49
C PHE A 47 -25.46 12.03 -8.78
N LYS A 48 -25.61 11.26 -9.86
CA LYS A 48 -25.14 11.66 -11.18
C LYS A 48 -26.22 12.55 -11.81
N ALA A 49 -25.94 13.84 -11.88
CA ALA A 49 -26.75 14.78 -12.66
C ALA A 49 -26.63 14.46 -14.16
N TRP A 50 -27.53 15.05 -14.96
CA TRP A 50 -27.50 14.93 -16.42
C TRP A 50 -26.10 15.19 -16.97
N GLY A 51 -25.59 14.22 -17.72
CA GLY A 51 -24.33 14.36 -18.46
C GLY A 51 -24.57 14.91 -19.87
N PRO A 52 -23.51 15.25 -20.61
CA PRO A 52 -23.59 15.73 -21.99
C PRO A 52 -24.23 14.70 -22.96
N ASN A 53 -24.26 13.42 -22.59
CA ASN A 53 -24.95 12.37 -23.33
C ASN A 53 -26.24 12.01 -22.59
N TRP A 54 -27.40 12.22 -23.23
CA TRP A 54 -28.76 11.94 -22.72
C TRP A 54 -29.07 10.44 -22.48
N ASN A 55 -28.06 9.58 -22.60
CA ASN A 55 -28.22 8.12 -22.53
C ASN A 55 -28.27 7.60 -21.08
N ASP A 56 -27.89 8.43 -20.10
CA ASP A 56 -28.04 8.15 -18.69
C ASP A 56 -28.82 9.31 -18.05
N GLY A 57 -30.08 9.06 -17.68
CA GLY A 57 -30.86 10.00 -16.88
C GLY A 57 -30.27 10.21 -15.48
N PRO A 58 -30.81 11.17 -14.72
CA PRO A 58 -30.34 11.48 -13.37
C PRO A 58 -30.57 10.26 -12.49
N LEU A 59 -29.49 9.70 -11.96
CA LEU A 59 -29.56 8.48 -11.18
C LEU A 59 -28.56 8.50 -10.04
N TRP A 60 -28.98 7.96 -8.90
CA TRP A 60 -28.04 7.61 -7.84
C TRP A 60 -27.06 6.57 -8.37
N GLN A 61 -25.77 6.79 -8.12
CA GLN A 61 -24.72 5.83 -8.41
C GLN A 61 -24.02 5.49 -7.11
N MET A 62 -24.01 4.19 -6.79
CA MET A 62 -23.23 3.67 -5.69
C MET A 62 -21.87 3.23 -6.20
N ARG A 63 -20.79 3.69 -5.54
CA ARG A 63 -19.42 3.24 -5.77
C ARG A 63 -18.95 2.46 -4.55
N ARG A 64 -18.67 1.18 -4.73
CA ARG A 64 -17.97 0.35 -3.74
C ARG A 64 -16.53 0.21 -4.18
N TRP A 65 -15.60 0.52 -3.30
CA TRP A 65 -14.20 0.40 -3.62
C TRP A 65 -13.41 -0.14 -2.44
N MET A 66 -12.36 -0.88 -2.77
CA MET A 66 -11.41 -1.40 -1.81
C MET A 66 -10.04 -1.47 -2.47
N GLY A 67 -9.03 -1.10 -1.70
CA GLY A 67 -7.66 -1.02 -2.14
C GLY A 67 -6.72 -1.14 -0.96
N VAL A 68 -5.46 -0.91 -1.25
CA VAL A 68 -4.38 -1.00 -0.28
C VAL A 68 -3.43 0.17 -0.50
N VAL A 69 -2.91 0.70 0.60
CA VAL A 69 -1.82 1.67 0.60
C VAL A 69 -0.67 1.11 1.41
N ASN A 70 0.55 1.31 0.92
CA ASN A 70 1.74 1.03 1.70
C ASN A 70 2.06 2.26 2.56
N VAL A 71 1.77 2.17 3.86
CA VAL A 71 2.06 3.22 4.86
C VAL A 71 3.44 3.06 5.50
N GLY A 72 4.11 1.94 5.25
CA GLY A 72 5.46 1.66 5.72
C GLY A 72 6.56 2.33 4.90
N GLY A 73 7.80 2.04 5.27
CA GLY A 73 9.00 2.68 4.70
C GLY A 73 9.68 1.90 3.57
N SER A 74 9.26 0.66 3.30
CA SER A 74 9.88 -0.21 2.30
C SER A 74 8.88 -0.75 1.28
N THR A 75 9.37 -1.20 0.13
CA THR A 75 8.49 -1.73 -0.94
C THR A 75 7.94 -3.10 -0.55
N MET A 76 6.62 -3.23 -0.59
CA MET A 76 5.92 -4.48 -0.34
C MET A 76 5.82 -5.30 -1.63
N THR A 77 6.00 -6.61 -1.53
CA THR A 77 5.89 -7.56 -2.65
C THR A 77 4.87 -8.65 -2.32
N GLY A 78 4.38 -9.36 -3.34
CA GLY A 78 3.37 -10.37 -3.10
C GLY A 78 1.99 -9.82 -2.76
N VAL A 79 1.75 -8.51 -2.95
CA VAL A 79 0.58 -7.83 -2.38
C VAL A 79 -0.69 -8.25 -3.11
N THR A 80 -1.61 -8.80 -2.33
CA THR A 80 -2.95 -9.22 -2.78
C THR A 80 -4.02 -8.59 -1.89
N VAL A 81 -5.18 -8.30 -2.48
CA VAL A 81 -6.36 -7.79 -1.78
C VAL A 81 -7.51 -8.76 -2.04
N SER A 82 -8.12 -9.25 -0.97
CA SER A 82 -9.23 -10.19 -0.99
C SER A 82 -10.49 -9.57 -0.41
N GLU A 83 -11.62 -9.72 -1.09
CA GLU A 83 -12.94 -9.46 -0.51
C GLU A 83 -13.39 -10.68 0.30
N LEU A 84 -13.93 -10.48 1.51
CA LEU A 84 -14.42 -11.59 2.34
C LEU A 84 -15.54 -12.34 1.61
N GLY A 85 -15.36 -13.64 1.40
CA GLY A 85 -16.28 -14.47 0.62
C GLY A 85 -16.26 -14.20 -0.89
N GLY A 86 -15.29 -13.42 -1.39
CA GLY A 86 -15.21 -12.96 -2.77
C GLY A 86 -13.88 -13.31 -3.46
N ALA A 87 -13.56 -12.52 -4.48
CA ALA A 87 -12.34 -12.73 -5.27
C ALA A 87 -11.09 -12.27 -4.49
N ASN A 88 -9.97 -12.96 -4.74
CA ASN A 88 -8.65 -12.49 -4.40
C ASN A 88 -7.99 -11.88 -5.64
N ARG A 89 -7.46 -10.65 -5.53
CA ARG A 89 -6.88 -9.91 -6.65
C ARG A 89 -5.49 -9.39 -6.30
N TRP A 90 -4.57 -9.59 -7.23
CA TRP A 90 -3.23 -9.01 -7.16
C TRP A 90 -3.27 -7.50 -7.35
N VAL A 91 -2.42 -6.78 -6.62
CA VAL A 91 -2.20 -5.35 -6.88
C VAL A 91 -1.69 -5.19 -8.32
N PRO A 92 -2.38 -4.41 -9.18
CA PRO A 92 -1.96 -4.22 -10.56
C PRO A 92 -0.62 -3.49 -10.64
N ALA A 93 0.16 -3.81 -11.67
CA ALA A 93 1.40 -3.11 -11.97
C ALA A 93 1.12 -1.62 -12.27
N ASN A 94 1.83 -0.72 -11.61
CA ASN A 94 1.78 0.71 -11.90
C ASN A 94 3.05 1.12 -12.67
N LYS A 95 2.89 1.39 -13.97
CA LYS A 95 3.98 1.82 -14.87
C LYS A 95 4.58 3.17 -14.46
N ALA A 96 3.77 4.13 -14.02
CA ALA A 96 4.23 5.46 -13.61
C ALA A 96 5.13 5.40 -12.37
N ARG A 97 4.90 4.42 -11.49
CA ARG A 97 5.72 4.18 -10.29
C ARG A 97 6.80 3.11 -10.53
N GLY A 98 6.89 2.52 -11.73
CA GLY A 98 7.84 1.44 -12.03
C GLY A 98 7.67 0.22 -11.12
N THR A 99 6.43 -0.20 -10.88
CA THR A 99 6.10 -1.38 -10.03
C THR A 99 5.59 -2.53 -10.87
N LYS A 100 5.93 -3.76 -10.48
CA LYS A 100 5.39 -4.99 -11.07
C LYS A 100 4.06 -5.38 -10.39
N THR A 101 3.35 -6.34 -10.97
CA THR A 101 2.16 -6.93 -10.35
C THR A 101 2.51 -7.47 -8.97
N GLY A 102 1.68 -7.16 -7.97
CA GLY A 102 1.92 -7.53 -6.57
C GLY A 102 2.99 -6.69 -5.87
N GLN A 103 3.47 -5.58 -6.45
CA GLN A 103 4.40 -4.67 -5.80
C GLN A 103 3.76 -3.33 -5.48
N LEU A 104 4.01 -2.84 -4.26
CA LEU A 104 3.50 -1.56 -3.80
C LEU A 104 4.62 -0.78 -3.09
N LYS A 105 5.03 0.35 -3.69
CA LYS A 105 6.07 1.22 -3.12
C LYS A 105 5.55 2.02 -1.92
N PRO A 106 6.43 2.51 -1.04
CA PRO A 106 6.04 3.39 0.06
C PRO A 106 5.17 4.57 -0.40
N GLY A 107 4.07 4.81 0.30
CA GLY A 107 3.08 5.85 -0.01
C GLY A 107 2.25 5.61 -1.28
N GLN A 108 2.43 4.47 -1.96
CA GLN A 108 1.64 4.14 -3.14
C GLN A 108 0.30 3.53 -2.72
N THR A 109 -0.77 4.07 -3.31
CA THR A 109 -2.13 3.53 -3.18
C THR A 109 -2.51 2.77 -4.45
N SER A 110 -3.18 1.64 -4.29
CA SER A 110 -3.77 0.87 -5.38
C SER A 110 -5.20 0.47 -5.04
N ILE A 111 -6.15 0.89 -5.88
CA ILE A 111 -7.55 0.47 -5.78
C ILE A 111 -7.73 -0.78 -6.63
N VAL A 112 -8.10 -1.88 -5.99
CA VAL A 112 -8.13 -3.22 -6.61
C VAL A 112 -9.56 -3.65 -6.94
N PHE A 113 -10.51 -3.23 -6.10
CA PHE A 113 -11.94 -3.36 -6.32
C PHE A 113 -12.52 -1.96 -6.52
N ASP A 114 -13.17 -1.74 -7.65
CA ASP A 114 -13.97 -0.54 -7.93
C ASP A 114 -15.19 -0.98 -8.73
N THR A 115 -16.35 -1.03 -8.08
CA THR A 115 -17.62 -1.40 -8.70
C THR A 115 -18.60 -0.25 -8.57
N LYS A 116 -19.30 0.03 -9.67
CA LYS A 116 -20.30 1.09 -9.75
C LYS A 116 -21.65 0.51 -10.12
N TRP A 117 -22.65 0.72 -9.27
CA TRP A 117 -24.01 0.22 -9.47
C TRP A 117 -25.00 1.37 -9.62
N LYS A 118 -26.05 1.11 -10.41
CA LYS A 118 -27.20 2.01 -10.55
C LYS A 118 -28.08 1.91 -9.29
N GLY A 119 -28.42 3.05 -8.71
CA GLY A 119 -29.11 3.19 -7.43
C GLY A 119 -28.17 3.37 -6.24
N CYS A 120 -28.73 3.73 -5.09
CA CYS A 120 -28.06 3.74 -3.79
C CYS A 120 -28.82 2.80 -2.86
N TRP A 121 -28.27 1.61 -2.66
CA TRP A 121 -28.87 0.56 -1.85
C TRP A 121 -27.96 0.27 -0.65
N PRO A 122 -28.49 -0.20 0.49
CA PRO A 122 -27.66 -0.70 1.58
C PRO A 122 -26.65 -1.72 1.05
N SER A 123 -25.37 -1.42 1.23
CA SER A 123 -24.26 -2.25 0.78
C SER A 123 -23.06 -2.07 1.69
N SER A 124 -22.30 -3.15 1.82
CA SER A 124 -20.99 -3.16 2.46
C SER A 124 -19.92 -3.66 1.50
N ILE A 125 -18.66 -3.40 1.84
CA ILE A 125 -17.49 -4.04 1.27
C ILE A 125 -16.52 -4.32 2.42
N SER A 126 -15.94 -5.51 2.44
CA SER A 126 -15.01 -5.91 3.49
C SER A 126 -13.99 -6.87 2.94
N GLY A 127 -12.81 -6.87 3.55
CA GLY A 127 -11.71 -7.63 2.99
C GLY A 127 -10.48 -7.59 3.85
N TYR A 128 -9.44 -8.17 3.30
CA TYR A 128 -8.11 -8.16 3.86
C TYR A 128 -7.06 -8.03 2.76
N THR A 129 -5.88 -7.54 3.13
CA THR A 129 -4.69 -7.52 2.28
C THR A 129 -3.60 -8.43 2.87
N ILE A 130 -2.79 -9.02 2.01
CA ILE A 130 -1.63 -9.85 2.41
C ILE A 130 -0.43 -9.45 1.56
N GLY A 131 0.70 -9.16 2.21
CA GLY A 131 2.03 -9.08 1.61
C GLY A 131 2.92 -10.29 1.93
N GLN A 132 4.10 -10.35 1.31
CA GLN A 132 5.13 -11.36 1.63
C GLN A 132 6.01 -10.96 2.82
N GLN A 133 6.05 -9.68 3.17
CA GLN A 133 6.85 -9.14 4.26
C GLN A 133 6.09 -9.20 5.59
N VAL A 134 6.84 -9.17 6.70
CA VAL A 134 6.27 -8.99 8.04
C VAL A 134 5.69 -7.58 8.14
N GLU A 135 4.41 -7.50 8.47
CA GLU A 135 3.62 -6.28 8.54
C GLU A 135 2.68 -6.31 9.75
N ASN A 136 2.00 -5.20 10.05
CA ASN A 136 1.04 -5.16 11.14
C ASN A 136 -0.32 -5.75 10.70
N PRO A 137 -0.74 -6.93 11.19
CA PRO A 137 -1.97 -7.57 10.72
C PRO A 137 -3.23 -6.76 11.07
N PHE A 138 -3.17 -5.85 12.06
CA PHE A 138 -4.32 -5.02 12.42
C PHE A 138 -4.68 -3.99 11.35
N ASN A 139 -3.72 -3.58 10.51
CA ASN A 139 -3.95 -2.64 9.41
C ASN A 139 -4.44 -3.34 8.14
N ASN A 140 -4.37 -4.68 8.10
CA ASN A 140 -4.64 -5.45 6.90
C ASN A 140 -6.12 -5.74 6.66
N GLY A 141 -6.99 -5.58 7.66
CA GLY A 141 -8.42 -5.86 7.55
C GLY A 141 -9.27 -4.59 7.55
N GLY A 142 -10.44 -4.65 6.92
CA GLY A 142 -11.36 -3.51 6.92
C GLY A 142 -12.76 -3.85 6.48
N PHE A 143 -13.71 -3.01 6.93
CA PHE A 143 -15.13 -3.11 6.62
C PHE A 143 -15.70 -1.70 6.46
N TRP A 144 -16.46 -1.50 5.37
CA TRP A 144 -17.12 -0.23 5.05
C TRP A 144 -18.55 -0.49 4.62
N GLN A 145 -19.45 0.42 4.98
CA GLN A 145 -20.87 0.34 4.65
C GLN A 145 -21.46 1.72 4.41
N ASN A 146 -22.51 1.82 3.58
CA ASN A 146 -23.21 3.07 3.29
C ASN A 146 -24.52 3.26 4.06
N VAL A 147 -24.83 2.41 5.05
CA VAL A 147 -26.01 2.62 5.91
C VAL A 147 -25.78 3.81 6.82
N ARG A 148 -26.60 4.86 6.65
CA ARG A 148 -26.78 5.88 7.69
C ARG A 148 -27.25 5.16 8.96
N ARG A 149 -26.66 5.50 10.10
CA ARG A 149 -27.22 5.17 11.41
C ARG A 149 -28.61 5.84 11.44
N ALA A 150 -29.69 5.06 11.41
CA ALA A 150 -30.98 5.59 11.78
C ALA A 150 -30.86 5.93 13.27
N GLU A 151 -30.84 7.22 13.61
CA GLU A 151 -31.03 7.61 15.00
C GLU A 151 -32.42 7.11 15.41
N ALA A 152 -32.47 6.32 16.48
CA ALA A 152 -33.74 5.96 17.08
C ALA A 152 -34.44 7.26 17.48
N LYS A 153 -35.63 7.50 16.92
CA LYS A 153 -36.52 8.55 17.42
C LYS A 153 -37.14 8.12 18.73
#